data_AF-A0A1D1YF80-F1
#
_entry.id   AF-A0A1D1YF80-F1
#
_cell.length_a   1.000
_cell.length_b   1.000
_cell.length_c   1.000
_cell.angle_alpha   90.00
_cell.angle_beta   90.00
_cell.angle_gamma   90.00
#
_symmetry.space_group_name_H-M   'P 1'
#
loop_
_entity.id
_entity.type
_entity.pdbx_description
1 polymer ?
#
loop_
_entity_poly.entity_id
_entity_poly.type
_entity_poly.pdbx_seq_one_letter_code
_entity_poly.pdbx_strand_id
1 'polypeptide(L)'
;AESYIILPRGHIKAPLLGELTSRLFPCPIDRMAVSSALLAPKVVLASASRLRPVLLRAVACRCSMAAATVKVAAAQMTSTDDLNANFDTCSRLVQDAAAAGVKLLCFPENFSFVGARDGESLKIAESLDGPIMQKYCSLARDSRIWLSLGGFQEKASDDGHICNTHVLVDDQGNVINKYQKMHLFDVDVPGNMAYKESSFTTPGNGFVVEDSPAGRLGLTVCYDLRFPGLSEQLRFQHQAQVIAAAQTGKHNDKRESYGDSLIIDPWGRVIARLPDRLSTGIAVADIDLSMIDSVRTRMPISEHRRPDIYGRPAL
;
A
#
# COMPACT_ATOMS: atom_id res chain seq x y z
N ALA A 1 18.20 -5.01 -3.15
CA ALA A 1 17.26 -4.16 -2.40
C ALA A 1 16.45 -5.05 -1.46
N GLU A 2 16.86 -5.09 -0.20
CA GLU A 2 16.39 -6.08 0.79
C GLU A 2 15.28 -5.51 1.66
N SER A 3 14.13 -6.20 1.71
CA SER A 3 13.06 -5.96 2.68
C SER A 3 13.49 -6.52 4.04
N TYR A 4 13.84 -5.66 4.99
CA TYR A 4 13.84 -6.02 6.41
C TYR A 4 12.70 -5.28 7.10
N ILE A 5 11.75 -6.03 7.63
CA ILE A 5 10.99 -5.61 8.80
C ILE A 5 11.81 -6.09 10.00
N ILE A 6 12.44 -5.14 10.71
CA ILE A 6 13.00 -5.39 12.03
C ILE A 6 11.82 -5.39 13.01
N LEU A 7 11.38 -6.59 13.42
CA LEU A 7 10.75 -6.78 14.72
C LEU A 7 11.83 -7.26 15.69
N PRO A 8 11.89 -6.75 16.94
CA PRO A 8 12.89 -7.19 17.89
C PRO A 8 12.67 -8.68 18.23
N ARG A 9 13.57 -9.55 17.74
CA ARG A 9 13.78 -10.85 18.37
C ARG A 9 14.50 -10.60 19.69
N GLY A 10 13.72 -10.47 20.76
CA GLY A 10 14.20 -10.76 22.11
C GLY A 10 14.58 -12.23 22.20
N HIS A 11 15.79 -12.58 21.77
CA HIS A 11 16.44 -13.81 22.17
C HIS A 11 17.25 -13.51 23.43
N ILE A 12 16.61 -13.60 24.60
CA ILE A 12 17.34 -13.96 25.81
C ILE A 12 17.44 -15.49 25.80
N LYS A 13 18.58 -16.00 25.33
CA LYS A 13 19.05 -17.33 25.74
C LYS A 13 19.67 -17.16 27.12
N ALA A 14 18.97 -17.59 28.16
CA ALA A 14 19.59 -17.84 29.45
C ALA A 14 20.18 -19.26 29.45
N PRO A 15 21.46 -19.44 29.79
CA PRO A 15 21.91 -20.66 30.43
C PRO A 15 22.36 -20.35 31.86
N LEU A 16 22.02 -21.27 32.77
CA LEU A 16 22.62 -21.50 34.09
C LEU A 16 22.40 -20.41 35.15
N LEU A 17 21.46 -20.66 36.05
CA LEU A 17 21.82 -20.91 37.45
C LEU A 17 20.68 -21.72 38.10
N GLY A 18 21.05 -22.87 38.66
CA GLY A 18 20.16 -23.68 39.47
C GLY A 18 19.89 -23.05 40.83
N GLU A 19 18.84 -23.57 41.47
CA GLU A 19 18.53 -23.47 42.90
C GLU A 19 18.34 -22.06 43.48
N LEU A 20 17.09 -21.69 43.71
CA LEU A 20 16.64 -21.25 45.04
C LEU A 20 15.10 -21.13 45.07
N THR A 21 14.52 -22.15 45.72
CA THR A 21 13.40 -22.07 46.66
C THR A 21 12.02 -21.61 46.20
N SER A 22 11.15 -22.62 46.20
CA SER A 22 9.76 -22.64 46.66
C SER A 22 9.28 -21.54 47.63
N ARG A 23 7.95 -21.35 47.61
CA ARG A 23 7.07 -20.50 48.44
C ARG A 23 6.80 -19.14 47.75
N LEU A 24 5.62 -18.89 47.21
CA LEU A 24 4.36 -18.71 47.94
C LEU A 24 3.12 -18.95 47.05
N PHE A 25 2.06 -19.38 47.72
CA PHE A 25 0.75 -19.93 47.35
C PHE A 25 0.01 -19.57 46.03
N PRO A 26 -0.89 -20.48 45.57
CA PRO A 26 -1.71 -20.39 44.36
C PRO A 26 -3.14 -19.87 44.62
N CYS A 27 -3.85 -19.41 43.58
CA CYS A 27 -5.30 -19.66 43.46
C CYS A 27 -5.81 -19.46 42.02
N PRO A 28 -6.73 -20.30 41.52
CA PRO A 28 -7.14 -20.37 40.11
C PRO A 28 -8.40 -19.54 39.79
N ILE A 29 -8.52 -19.09 38.54
CA ILE A 29 -9.74 -18.53 37.99
C ILE A 29 -10.57 -19.68 37.41
N ASP A 30 -11.65 -20.02 38.09
CA ASP A 30 -12.67 -20.94 37.58
C ASP A 30 -13.92 -20.17 37.11
N ARG A 31 -14.62 -20.84 36.20
CA ARG A 31 -15.81 -20.41 35.46
C ARG A 31 -16.92 -19.80 36.33
N MET A 32 -17.53 -18.71 35.85
CA MET A 32 -18.95 -18.41 36.15
C MET A 32 -19.66 -17.81 34.93
N ALA A 33 -20.64 -18.56 34.44
CA ALA A 33 -21.75 -18.05 33.64
C ALA A 33 -22.90 -17.73 34.60
N VAL A 34 -23.49 -16.53 34.51
CA VAL A 34 -24.83 -16.27 35.05
C VAL A 34 -25.58 -15.32 34.12
N SER A 35 -26.83 -15.71 33.89
CA SER A 35 -27.87 -15.11 33.07
C SER A 35 -28.61 -13.97 33.79
N SER A 36 -29.28 -13.14 32.97
CA SER A 36 -30.60 -12.52 33.19
C SER A 36 -30.71 -11.00 33.41
N ALA A 37 -31.60 -10.44 32.59
CA ALA A 37 -32.63 -9.43 32.86
C ALA A 37 -32.25 -7.94 33.12
N LEU A 38 -32.48 -7.14 32.07
CA LEU A 38 -33.33 -5.92 32.02
C LEU A 38 -33.45 -5.06 33.29
N LEU A 39 -33.08 -3.79 33.16
CA LEU A 39 -33.83 -2.62 33.68
C LEU A 39 -33.38 -1.34 32.97
N ALA A 40 -34.30 -0.72 32.22
CA ALA A 40 -34.15 0.62 31.65
C ALA A 40 -34.59 1.68 32.68
N PRO A 41 -33.97 2.87 32.75
CA PRO A 41 -34.45 3.94 33.60
C PRO A 41 -35.60 4.72 32.94
N LYS A 42 -36.67 4.92 33.72
CA LYS A 42 -37.76 5.87 33.47
C LYS A 42 -37.27 7.30 33.71
N VAL A 43 -37.47 8.20 32.74
CA VAL A 43 -37.35 9.65 32.93
C VAL A 43 -38.75 10.27 32.87
N VAL A 44 -39.04 11.10 33.88
CA VAL A 44 -40.31 11.80 34.08
C VAL A 44 -40.34 13.08 33.24
N LEU A 45 -41.46 13.32 32.56
CA LEU A 45 -41.77 14.49 31.73
C LEU A 45 -42.22 15.70 32.57
N ALA A 46 -41.78 16.90 32.17
CA ALA A 46 -42.40 18.16 32.57
C ALA A 46 -42.66 19.05 31.33
N SER A 47 -43.93 19.42 31.16
CA SER A 47 -44.51 20.62 30.54
C SER A 47 -44.03 21.16 29.17
N ALA A 48 -44.79 20.78 28.14
CA ALA A 48 -45.39 21.57 27.05
C ALA A 48 -44.72 22.87 26.53
N SER A 49 -44.26 22.80 25.27
CA SER A 49 -44.46 23.86 24.27
C SER A 49 -44.73 23.22 22.90
N ARG A 50 -45.81 23.65 22.24
CA ARG A 50 -46.34 23.06 21.00
C ARG A 50 -45.39 23.28 19.83
N LEU A 51 -44.77 22.21 19.33
CA LEU A 51 -44.20 22.16 17.99
C LEU A 51 -44.80 20.94 17.27
N ARG A 52 -45.29 21.18 16.04
CA ARG A 52 -45.90 20.16 15.18
C ARG A 52 -44.89 19.04 14.90
N PRO A 53 -45.25 17.74 15.01
CA PRO A 53 -44.33 16.68 14.67
C PRO A 53 -44.24 16.60 13.15
N VAL A 54 -43.08 16.93 12.59
CA VAL A 54 -42.72 16.49 11.24
C VAL A 54 -42.45 15.00 11.36
N LEU A 55 -43.27 14.18 10.72
CA LEU A 55 -43.13 12.73 10.68
C LEU A 55 -41.88 12.39 9.86
N LEU A 56 -40.69 12.40 10.48
CA LEU A 56 -39.49 11.86 9.87
C LEU A 56 -39.65 10.34 9.86
N ARG A 57 -40.12 9.78 8.74
CA ARG A 57 -40.00 8.36 8.46
C ARG A 57 -38.51 8.03 8.41
N ALA A 58 -37.96 7.58 9.52
CA ALA A 58 -36.68 6.89 9.53
C ALA A 58 -36.90 5.57 8.77
N VAL A 59 -36.64 5.60 7.46
CA VAL A 59 -36.41 4.39 6.70
C VAL A 59 -35.10 3.84 7.22
N ALA A 60 -35.17 2.95 8.21
CA ALA A 60 -34.08 2.07 8.54
C ALA A 60 -33.89 1.14 7.34
N CYS A 61 -33.19 1.63 6.32
CA CYS A 61 -32.65 0.79 5.29
C CYS A 61 -31.61 -0.08 6.00
N ARG A 62 -32.01 -1.30 6.36
CA ARG A 62 -31.05 -2.36 6.60
C ARG A 62 -30.47 -2.70 5.24
N CYS A 63 -29.55 -1.86 4.76
CA CYS A 63 -28.56 -2.32 3.82
C CYS A 63 -27.80 -3.41 4.56
N SER A 64 -28.15 -4.66 4.28
CA SER A 64 -27.18 -5.73 4.34
C SER A 64 -25.99 -5.24 3.53
N MET A 65 -24.97 -4.70 4.19
CA MET A 65 -23.68 -4.43 3.61
C MET A 65 -23.14 -5.79 3.19
N ALA A 66 -23.51 -6.25 2.01
CA ALA A 66 -22.79 -7.34 1.37
C ALA A 66 -21.33 -6.89 1.38
N ALA A 67 -20.47 -7.71 2.01
CA ALA A 67 -19.04 -7.43 2.07
C ALA A 67 -18.56 -7.12 0.65
N ALA A 68 -18.21 -5.86 0.39
CA ALA A 68 -17.73 -5.43 -0.91
C ALA A 68 -16.32 -5.98 -1.08
N THR A 69 -16.25 -7.25 -1.48
CA THR A 69 -15.01 -7.93 -1.78
C THR A 69 -14.58 -7.51 -3.17
N VAL A 70 -13.34 -7.04 -3.31
CA VAL A 70 -12.78 -6.58 -4.58
C VAL A 70 -11.51 -7.34 -4.88
N LYS A 71 -11.42 -7.86 -6.10
CA LYS A 71 -10.24 -8.59 -6.56
C LYS A 71 -9.16 -7.61 -7.03
N VAL A 72 -7.96 -7.75 -6.51
CA VAL A 72 -6.79 -6.92 -6.79
C VAL A 72 -5.62 -7.79 -7.19
N ALA A 73 -4.61 -7.21 -7.83
CA ALA A 73 -3.39 -7.92 -8.14
C ALA A 73 -2.14 -7.06 -8.01
N ALA A 74 -1.03 -7.71 -7.65
CA ALA A 74 0.32 -7.13 -7.69
C ALA A 74 1.11 -7.82 -8.82
N ALA A 75 1.60 -7.04 -9.76
CA ALA A 75 2.43 -7.50 -10.85
C ALA A 75 3.89 -7.67 -10.40
N GLN A 76 4.57 -8.62 -11.01
CA GLN A 76 6.02 -8.79 -10.94
C GLN A 76 6.54 -8.96 -12.35
N MET A 77 7.62 -8.24 -12.66
CA MET A 77 8.28 -8.30 -13.96
C MET A 77 9.75 -7.92 -13.82
N THR A 78 10.48 -8.04 -14.91
CA THR A 78 11.88 -7.62 -15.04
C THR A 78 11.97 -6.62 -16.18
N SER A 79 11.84 -5.33 -15.87
CA SER A 79 11.94 -4.29 -16.90
C SER A 79 13.38 -4.13 -17.40
N THR A 80 13.57 -3.85 -18.69
CA THR A 80 14.88 -3.59 -19.32
C THR A 80 14.90 -2.21 -20.00
N ASP A 81 15.89 -1.94 -20.85
CA ASP A 81 16.01 -0.73 -21.68
C ASP A 81 15.18 -0.79 -22.98
N ASP A 82 14.32 -1.80 -23.15
CA ASP A 82 13.38 -1.90 -24.27
C ASP A 82 11.96 -1.52 -23.84
N LEU A 83 11.55 -0.30 -24.17
CA LEU A 83 10.21 0.24 -23.88
C LEU A 83 9.09 -0.64 -24.46
N ASN A 84 9.27 -1.20 -25.65
CA ASN A 84 8.22 -1.98 -26.30
C ASN A 84 8.11 -3.36 -25.66
N ALA A 85 9.22 -4.04 -25.40
CA ALA A 85 9.20 -5.33 -24.71
C ALA A 85 8.63 -5.23 -23.28
N ASN A 86 8.94 -4.15 -22.57
CA ASN A 86 8.36 -3.86 -21.26
C ASN A 86 6.85 -3.62 -21.36
N PHE A 87 6.41 -2.83 -22.35
CA PHE A 87 4.99 -2.57 -22.59
C PHE A 87 4.23 -3.84 -22.98
N ASP A 88 4.79 -4.71 -23.81
CA ASP A 88 4.19 -5.99 -24.20
C ASP A 88 4.03 -6.90 -22.97
N THR A 89 5.02 -6.91 -22.08
CA THR A 89 4.93 -7.62 -20.80
C THR A 89 3.83 -7.05 -19.92
N CYS A 90 3.77 -5.73 -19.75
CA CYS A 90 2.71 -5.07 -18.98
C CYS A 90 1.33 -5.37 -19.57
N SER A 91 1.19 -5.28 -20.90
CA SER A 91 -0.04 -5.55 -21.62
C SER A 91 -0.53 -6.96 -21.37
N ARG A 92 0.34 -7.96 -21.46
CA ARG A 92 -0.01 -9.35 -21.14
C ARG A 92 -0.45 -9.50 -19.69
N LEU A 93 0.26 -8.90 -18.73
CA LEU A 93 -0.11 -8.96 -17.31
C LEU A 93 -1.46 -8.27 -17.02
N VAL A 94 -1.77 -7.19 -17.74
CA VAL A 94 -3.10 -6.55 -17.69
C VAL A 94 -4.18 -7.49 -18.22
N GLN A 95 -3.94 -8.18 -19.34
CA GLN A 95 -4.90 -9.15 -19.87
C GLN A 95 -5.13 -10.33 -18.92
N ASP A 96 -4.06 -10.86 -18.32
CA ASP A 96 -4.13 -11.92 -17.31
C ASP A 96 -4.98 -11.46 -16.10
N ALA A 97 -4.78 -10.21 -15.64
CA ALA A 97 -5.53 -9.63 -14.53
C ALA A 97 -7.00 -9.39 -14.88
N ALA A 98 -7.28 -8.85 -16.07
CA ALA A 98 -8.64 -8.62 -16.56
C ALA A 98 -9.41 -9.95 -16.69
N ALA A 99 -8.78 -10.99 -17.24
CA ALA A 99 -9.34 -12.33 -17.33
C ALA A 99 -9.65 -12.95 -15.96
N ALA A 100 -8.84 -12.62 -14.93
CA ALA A 100 -9.07 -13.03 -13.55
C ALA A 100 -10.16 -12.20 -12.83
N GLY A 101 -10.69 -11.15 -13.45
CA GLY A 101 -11.70 -10.26 -12.85
C GLY A 101 -11.13 -9.22 -11.87
N VAL A 102 -9.83 -8.95 -11.94
CA VAL A 102 -9.14 -7.94 -11.13
C VAL A 102 -9.68 -6.55 -11.47
N LYS A 103 -9.85 -5.70 -10.46
CA LYS A 103 -10.30 -4.31 -10.59
C LYS A 103 -9.19 -3.28 -10.45
N LEU A 104 -8.10 -3.64 -9.77
CA LEU A 104 -6.89 -2.83 -9.62
C LEU A 104 -5.66 -3.71 -9.76
N LEU A 105 -4.78 -3.38 -10.71
CA LEU A 105 -3.46 -4.02 -10.89
C LEU A 105 -2.35 -3.03 -10.56
N CYS A 106 -1.48 -3.40 -9.61
CA CYS A 106 -0.32 -2.61 -9.20
C CYS A 106 0.96 -3.12 -9.87
N PHE A 107 1.57 -2.30 -10.70
CA PHE A 107 2.88 -2.52 -11.31
C PHE A 107 4.01 -2.00 -10.43
N PRO A 108 5.22 -2.57 -10.56
CA PRO A 108 6.35 -2.17 -9.74
C PRO A 108 6.99 -0.84 -10.20
N GLU A 109 7.88 -0.30 -9.36
CA GLU A 109 8.74 0.84 -9.70
C GLU A 109 9.54 0.57 -10.98
N ASN A 110 9.69 1.55 -11.88
CA ASN A 110 10.38 1.41 -13.16
C ASN A 110 9.77 0.37 -14.11
N PHE A 111 8.46 0.10 -14.02
CA PHE A 111 7.75 -0.85 -14.89
C PHE A 111 8.01 -0.60 -16.39
N SER A 112 8.05 0.67 -16.81
CA SER A 112 8.20 1.07 -18.21
C SER A 112 9.62 0.90 -18.75
N PHE A 113 10.64 1.13 -17.92
CA PHE A 113 12.02 1.25 -18.39
C PHE A 113 13.05 1.12 -17.28
N VAL A 114 14.12 0.38 -17.56
CA VAL A 114 15.34 0.32 -16.74
C VAL A 114 16.55 0.43 -17.66
N GLY A 115 17.21 1.58 -17.65
CA GLY A 115 18.39 1.83 -18.47
C GLY A 115 19.54 0.86 -18.19
N ALA A 116 20.27 0.48 -19.23
CA ALA A 116 21.52 -0.26 -19.13
C ALA A 116 22.69 0.66 -18.71
N ARG A 117 22.55 1.97 -18.96
CA ARG A 117 23.55 3.01 -18.66
C ARG A 117 22.92 4.21 -17.97
N ASP A 118 23.76 4.94 -17.24
CA ASP A 118 23.37 6.18 -16.58
C ASP A 118 22.88 7.22 -17.60
N GLY A 119 21.84 7.97 -17.21
CA GLY A 119 21.24 9.01 -18.04
C GLY A 119 20.33 8.51 -19.17
N GLU A 120 20.14 7.21 -19.37
CA GLU A 120 19.17 6.71 -20.35
C GLU A 120 17.72 7.01 -19.95
N SER A 121 17.42 6.94 -18.65
CA SER A 121 16.11 7.32 -18.12
C SER A 121 15.76 8.79 -18.40
N LEU A 122 16.74 9.70 -18.40
CA LEU A 122 16.52 11.12 -18.75
C LEU A 122 16.13 11.30 -20.22
N LYS A 123 16.67 10.47 -21.12
CA LYS A 123 16.41 10.57 -22.57
C LYS A 123 15.00 10.13 -22.95
N ILE A 124 14.42 9.23 -22.17
CA ILE A 124 13.06 8.71 -22.39
C ILE A 124 12.01 9.39 -21.52
N ALA A 125 12.44 10.30 -20.63
CA ALA A 125 11.55 10.99 -19.72
C ALA A 125 10.56 11.87 -20.49
N GLU A 126 9.30 11.77 -20.12
CA GLU A 126 8.21 12.53 -20.75
C GLU A 126 7.21 13.01 -19.71
N SER A 127 6.36 13.95 -20.11
CA SER A 127 5.18 14.34 -19.33
C SER A 127 4.11 13.24 -19.38
N LEU A 128 3.16 13.27 -18.45
CA LEU A 128 2.11 12.23 -18.35
C LEU A 128 1.08 12.26 -19.49
N ASP A 129 1.06 13.32 -20.31
CA ASP A 129 0.33 13.38 -21.57
C ASP A 129 1.15 12.86 -22.77
N GLY A 130 2.38 12.41 -22.52
CA GLY A 130 3.30 11.85 -23.50
C GLY A 130 2.89 10.48 -24.02
N PRO A 131 3.46 10.06 -25.16
CA PRO A 131 3.06 8.85 -25.87
C PRO A 131 3.28 7.56 -25.08
N ILE A 132 4.28 7.46 -24.20
CA ILE A 132 4.49 6.26 -23.38
C ILE A 132 3.34 6.13 -22.38
N MET A 133 3.00 7.18 -21.63
CA MET A 133 1.91 7.14 -20.66
C MET A 133 0.55 6.91 -21.34
N GLN A 134 0.31 7.52 -22.51
CA GLN A 134 -0.93 7.34 -23.27
C GLN A 134 -1.17 5.88 -23.71
N LYS A 135 -0.11 5.08 -23.92
CA LYS A 135 -0.26 3.64 -24.15
C LYS A 135 -0.87 2.93 -22.94
N TYR A 136 -0.42 3.26 -21.72
CA TYR A 136 -0.95 2.67 -20.49
C TYR A 136 -2.36 3.16 -20.16
N CYS A 137 -2.67 4.43 -20.44
CA CYS A 137 -4.03 4.97 -20.35
C CYS A 137 -5.00 4.22 -21.28
N SER A 138 -4.60 3.98 -22.52
CA SER A 138 -5.40 3.21 -23.48
C SER A 138 -5.56 1.76 -23.01
N LEU A 139 -4.48 1.13 -22.52
CA LEU A 139 -4.50 -0.23 -22.01
C LEU A 139 -5.46 -0.40 -20.80
N ALA A 140 -5.48 0.56 -19.87
CA ALA A 140 -6.38 0.59 -18.73
C ALA A 140 -7.86 0.66 -19.18
N ARG A 141 -8.17 1.61 -20.08
CA ARG A 141 -9.50 1.80 -20.65
C ARG A 141 -10.01 0.56 -21.39
N ASP A 142 -9.19 0.04 -22.30
CA ASP A 142 -9.59 -1.04 -23.19
C ASP A 142 -9.78 -2.35 -22.40
N SER A 143 -9.04 -2.51 -21.30
CA SER A 143 -9.14 -3.67 -20.39
C SER A 143 -10.11 -3.45 -19.21
N ARG A 144 -10.66 -2.23 -19.06
CA ARG A 144 -11.58 -1.81 -17.98
C ARG A 144 -11.06 -2.15 -16.58
N ILE A 145 -9.82 -1.78 -16.32
CA ILE A 145 -9.11 -2.05 -15.06
C ILE A 145 -8.33 -0.82 -14.62
N TRP A 146 -8.29 -0.55 -13.32
CA TRP A 146 -7.43 0.48 -12.75
C TRP A 146 -5.97 0.01 -12.75
N LEU A 147 -5.06 0.91 -13.10
CA LEU A 147 -3.62 0.66 -13.05
C LEU A 147 -2.96 1.55 -12.01
N SER A 148 -2.19 0.92 -11.13
CA SER A 148 -1.21 1.58 -10.27
C SER A 148 0.17 1.39 -10.89
N LEU A 149 0.72 2.45 -11.46
CA LEU A 149 1.98 2.43 -12.21
C LEU A 149 3.10 2.91 -11.31
N GLY A 150 3.78 1.97 -10.62
CA GLY A 150 4.57 2.24 -9.42
C GLY A 150 5.85 3.06 -9.54
N GLY A 151 6.18 3.61 -10.71
CA GLY A 151 7.36 4.46 -10.90
C GLY A 151 7.67 4.68 -12.38
N PHE A 152 7.08 5.73 -12.94
CA PHE A 152 7.29 6.22 -14.30
C PHE A 152 8.41 7.28 -14.32
N GLN A 153 9.18 7.33 -15.41
CA GLN A 153 10.20 8.35 -15.62
C GLN A 153 9.55 9.65 -16.12
N GLU A 154 8.94 10.41 -15.21
CA GLU A 154 8.32 11.69 -15.54
C GLU A 154 9.40 12.76 -15.75
N LYS A 155 9.24 13.62 -16.75
CA LYS A 155 10.13 14.77 -16.92
C LYS A 155 10.03 15.73 -15.71
N ALA A 156 11.17 16.09 -15.10
CA ALA A 156 11.19 17.09 -14.03
C ALA A 156 11.09 18.52 -14.58
N SER A 157 11.10 19.50 -13.67
CA SER A 157 11.10 20.92 -14.02
C SER A 157 12.40 21.40 -14.67
N ASP A 158 13.51 20.71 -14.42
CA ASP A 158 14.81 20.98 -15.03
C ASP A 158 15.21 19.85 -15.99
N ASP A 159 16.08 20.16 -16.96
CA ASP A 159 16.49 19.19 -17.99
C ASP A 159 17.55 18.19 -17.50
N GLY A 160 18.02 18.30 -16.26
CA GLY A 160 19.02 17.41 -15.67
C GLY A 160 18.44 16.27 -14.84
N HIS A 161 17.16 16.33 -14.49
CA HIS A 161 16.52 15.37 -13.58
C HIS A 161 15.20 14.81 -14.15
N ILE A 162 14.84 13.63 -13.68
CA ILE A 162 13.49 13.06 -13.79
C ILE A 162 12.78 13.15 -12.45
N CYS A 163 11.48 12.89 -12.44
CA CYS A 163 10.76 12.47 -11.25
C CYS A 163 10.46 10.97 -11.36
N ASN A 164 10.63 10.25 -10.25
CA ASN A 164 10.19 8.86 -10.14
C ASN A 164 8.73 8.86 -9.67
N THR A 165 7.80 8.72 -10.62
CA THR A 165 6.40 9.07 -10.42
C THR A 165 5.50 7.85 -10.40
N HIS A 166 4.87 7.57 -9.27
CA HIS A 166 3.77 6.61 -9.17
C HIS A 166 2.49 7.24 -9.71
N VAL A 167 1.94 6.69 -10.80
CA VAL A 167 0.74 7.21 -11.47
C VAL A 167 -0.45 6.29 -11.23
N LEU A 168 -1.62 6.85 -10.90
CA LEU A 168 -2.89 6.12 -10.88
C LEU A 168 -3.71 6.44 -12.13
N VAL A 169 -4.13 5.39 -12.82
CA VAL A 169 -4.99 5.46 -14.01
C VAL A 169 -6.27 4.68 -13.73
N ASP A 170 -7.43 5.30 -13.97
CA ASP A 170 -8.73 4.64 -13.82
C ASP A 170 -9.06 3.67 -14.99
N ASP A 171 -10.17 2.95 -14.86
CA ASP A 171 -10.69 2.04 -15.89
C ASP A 171 -11.27 2.73 -17.12
N GLN A 172 -11.26 4.06 -17.17
CA GLN A 172 -11.59 4.86 -18.35
C GLN A 172 -10.35 5.42 -19.05
N GLY A 173 -9.16 5.17 -18.49
CA GLY A 173 -7.88 5.64 -19.02
C GLY A 173 -7.53 7.07 -18.59
N ASN A 174 -8.18 7.62 -17.57
CA ASN A 174 -7.83 8.92 -17.03
C ASN A 174 -6.73 8.78 -15.98
N VAL A 175 -5.72 9.64 -16.04
CA VAL A 175 -4.78 9.83 -14.93
C VAL A 175 -5.51 10.57 -13.82
N ILE A 176 -5.79 9.87 -12.71
CA ILE A 176 -6.56 10.43 -11.58
C ILE A 176 -5.65 11.16 -10.61
N ASN A 177 -4.48 10.59 -10.32
CA ASN A 177 -3.54 11.17 -9.38
C ASN A 177 -2.10 10.70 -9.65
N LYS A 178 -1.13 11.40 -9.07
CA LYS A 178 0.28 11.04 -9.16
C LYS A 178 1.02 11.36 -7.86
N TYR A 179 1.98 10.52 -7.52
CA TYR A 179 2.91 10.71 -6.42
C TYR A 179 4.34 10.69 -6.94
N GLN A 180 5.13 11.69 -6.59
CA GLN A 180 6.55 11.72 -6.89
C GLN A 180 7.32 11.23 -5.67
N LYS A 181 8.23 10.27 -5.87
CA LYS A 181 9.03 9.65 -4.80
C LYS A 181 9.73 10.71 -3.96
N MET A 182 9.44 10.73 -2.66
CA MET A 182 10.00 11.73 -1.75
C MET A 182 11.38 11.32 -1.23
N HIS A 183 11.57 10.02 -0.92
CA HIS A 183 12.84 9.54 -0.39
C HIS A 183 13.66 8.89 -1.51
N LEU A 184 14.67 9.60 -1.99
CA LEU A 184 15.58 9.11 -3.02
C LEU A 184 16.62 8.15 -2.44
N PHE A 185 16.92 7.09 -3.17
CA PHE A 185 17.85 6.04 -2.79
C PHE A 185 19.30 6.50 -2.98
N ASP A 186 19.79 7.27 -2.01
CA ASP A 186 21.20 7.64 -1.91
C ASP A 186 21.87 6.74 -0.87
N VAL A 187 22.63 5.75 -1.33
CA VAL A 187 23.31 4.79 -0.47
C VAL A 187 24.76 4.64 -0.89
N ASP A 188 25.65 4.77 0.09
CA ASP A 188 27.06 4.43 -0.02
C ASP A 188 27.33 3.26 0.93
N VAL A 189 27.56 2.07 0.37
CA VAL A 189 27.98 0.89 1.15
C VAL A 189 29.48 0.70 0.98
N PRO A 190 30.30 0.96 2.01
CA PRO A 190 31.75 0.81 1.93
C PRO A 190 32.17 -0.58 1.44
N GLY A 191 32.99 -0.63 0.39
CA GLY A 191 33.47 -1.88 -0.21
C GLY A 191 32.44 -2.61 -1.09
N ASN A 192 31.27 -2.03 -1.34
CA ASN A 192 30.24 -2.59 -2.21
C ASN A 192 29.79 -1.54 -3.24
N MET A 193 28.51 -1.16 -3.25
CA MET A 193 27.94 -0.26 -4.24
C MET A 193 27.67 1.12 -3.64
N ALA A 194 28.08 2.16 -4.35
CA ALA A 194 27.59 3.53 -4.15
C ALA A 194 26.57 3.83 -5.25
N TYR A 195 25.39 4.28 -4.85
CA TYR A 195 24.32 4.68 -5.75
C TYR A 195 23.66 5.95 -5.24
N LYS A 196 23.44 6.92 -6.13
CA LYS A 196 22.93 8.25 -5.79
C LYS A 196 21.77 8.61 -6.71
N GLU A 197 20.57 8.17 -6.37
CA GLU A 197 19.35 8.49 -7.12
C GLU A 197 19.15 10.01 -7.26
N SER A 198 19.55 10.78 -6.25
CA SER A 198 19.45 12.25 -6.25
C SER A 198 20.30 12.96 -7.29
N SER A 199 21.27 12.29 -7.94
CA SER A 199 22.07 12.93 -8.98
C SER A 199 21.35 13.04 -10.33
N PHE A 200 20.20 12.39 -10.48
CA PHE A 200 19.40 12.41 -11.72
C PHE A 200 17.88 12.39 -11.46
N THR A 201 17.44 12.40 -10.20
CA THR A 201 16.02 12.43 -9.82
C THR A 201 15.73 13.57 -8.84
N THR A 202 14.62 14.28 -9.04
CA THR A 202 14.11 15.31 -8.13
C THR A 202 13.12 14.68 -7.14
N PRO A 203 13.25 14.93 -5.82
CA PRO A 203 12.32 14.39 -4.84
C PRO A 203 10.95 15.07 -4.92
N GLY A 204 9.88 14.30 -4.70
CA GLY A 204 8.54 14.83 -4.46
C GLY A 204 8.42 15.51 -3.09
N ASN A 205 7.28 16.17 -2.85
CA ASN A 205 7.07 17.01 -1.66
C ASN A 205 5.71 16.85 -0.98
N GLY A 206 4.94 15.80 -1.27
CA GLY A 206 3.59 15.64 -0.72
C GLY A 206 3.09 14.20 -0.63
N PHE A 207 2.20 13.98 0.34
CA PHE A 207 1.44 12.75 0.45
C PHE A 207 0.32 12.71 -0.58
N VAL A 208 0.04 11.53 -1.11
CA VAL A 208 -1.04 11.34 -2.07
C VAL A 208 -1.88 10.15 -1.63
N VAL A 209 -3.18 10.40 -1.55
CA VAL A 209 -4.19 9.38 -1.35
C VAL A 209 -5.31 9.55 -2.37
N GLU A 210 -5.87 8.43 -2.80
CA GLU A 210 -6.93 8.43 -3.80
C GLU A 210 -7.96 7.35 -3.49
N ASP A 211 -9.24 7.64 -3.69
CA ASP A 211 -10.29 6.64 -3.58
C ASP A 211 -10.31 5.77 -4.84
N SER A 212 -10.38 4.45 -4.66
CA SER A 212 -10.34 3.49 -5.75
C SER A 212 -11.35 2.36 -5.53
N PRO A 213 -11.57 1.48 -6.52
CA PRO A 213 -12.35 0.26 -6.32
C PRO A 213 -11.81 -0.63 -5.19
N ALA A 214 -10.52 -0.59 -4.90
CA ALA A 214 -9.89 -1.35 -3.81
C ALA A 214 -9.86 -0.57 -2.48
N GLY A 215 -10.64 0.51 -2.36
CA GLY A 215 -10.65 1.42 -1.23
C GLY A 215 -9.62 2.55 -1.37
N ARG A 216 -9.32 3.24 -0.26
CA ARG A 216 -8.48 4.44 -0.28
C ARG A 216 -7.00 4.09 -0.32
N LEU A 217 -6.35 4.33 -1.44
CA LEU A 217 -4.94 3.99 -1.69
C LEU A 217 -4.02 5.09 -1.17
N GLY A 218 -2.91 4.71 -0.56
CA GLY A 218 -1.78 5.61 -0.29
C GLY A 218 -0.62 5.27 -1.20
N LEU A 219 -0.11 6.26 -1.94
CA LEU A 219 0.92 6.04 -2.95
C LEU A 219 2.29 6.24 -2.32
N THR A 220 3.19 5.29 -2.59
CA THR A 220 4.58 5.30 -2.17
C THR A 220 5.44 4.60 -3.24
N VAL A 221 6.76 4.78 -3.18
CA VAL A 221 7.69 4.11 -4.09
C VAL A 221 8.92 3.60 -3.33
N CYS A 222 9.13 2.27 -3.35
CA CYS A 222 10.38 1.59 -3.00
C CYS A 222 11.03 2.06 -1.68
N TYR A 223 12.02 2.97 -1.75
CA TYR A 223 12.81 3.42 -0.60
C TYR A 223 11.98 4.11 0.49
N ASP A 224 10.83 4.68 0.10
CA ASP A 224 9.80 5.20 0.99
C ASP A 224 9.39 4.23 2.11
N LEU A 225 9.43 2.91 1.85
CA LEU A 225 9.11 1.87 2.81
C LEU A 225 9.99 1.93 4.08
N ARG A 226 11.21 2.47 3.97
CA ARG A 226 12.15 2.58 5.09
C ARG A 226 11.85 3.73 6.04
N PHE A 227 10.89 4.59 5.69
CA PHE A 227 10.54 5.79 6.44
C PHE A 227 9.15 5.58 7.06
N PRO A 228 9.05 4.96 8.25
CA PRO A 228 7.76 4.61 8.85
C PRO A 228 6.86 5.83 9.09
N GLY A 229 7.45 7.02 9.27
CA GLY A 229 6.72 8.28 9.35
C GLY A 229 5.80 8.52 8.15
N LEU A 230 6.21 8.14 6.94
CA LEU A 230 5.35 8.21 5.74
C LEU A 230 4.12 7.32 5.88
N SER A 231 4.33 6.04 6.22
CA SER A 231 3.24 5.08 6.38
C SER A 231 2.31 5.47 7.54
N GLU A 232 2.84 6.06 8.62
CA GLU A 232 2.03 6.60 9.71
C GLU A 232 1.12 7.73 9.23
N GLN A 233 1.62 8.67 8.42
CA GLN A 233 0.83 9.76 7.87
C GLN A 233 -0.29 9.25 6.99
N LEU A 234 0.05 8.41 6.01
CA LEU A 234 -0.92 7.80 5.10
C LEU A 234 -1.99 7.03 5.87
N ARG A 235 -1.60 6.25 6.88
CA ARG A 235 -2.53 5.42 7.65
C ARG A 235 -3.39 6.21 8.62
N PHE A 236 -2.82 7.14 9.39
CA PHE A 236 -3.50 7.78 10.51
C PHE A 236 -4.14 9.13 10.15
N GLN A 237 -3.52 9.90 9.26
CA GLN A 237 -4.10 11.18 8.80
C GLN A 237 -4.97 10.98 7.58
N HIS A 238 -4.55 10.12 6.65
CA HIS A 238 -5.24 9.96 5.37
C HIS A 238 -6.04 8.67 5.25
N GLN A 239 -6.08 7.83 6.29
CA GLN A 239 -6.87 6.60 6.37
C GLN A 239 -6.60 5.61 5.22
N ALA A 240 -5.43 5.68 4.60
CA ALA A 240 -5.04 4.83 3.49
C ALA A 240 -5.00 3.34 3.86
N GLN A 241 -5.10 2.52 2.83
CA GLN A 241 -5.08 1.07 2.81
C GLN A 241 -3.95 0.69 1.85
N VAL A 242 -3.07 -0.25 2.23
CA VAL A 242 -1.77 -0.41 1.53
C VAL A 242 -1.68 -1.76 0.82
N ILE A 243 -1.29 -1.73 -0.45
CA ILE A 243 -0.83 -2.88 -1.25
C ILE A 243 0.45 -2.45 -1.98
N ALA A 244 1.48 -3.30 -2.06
CA ALA A 244 2.79 -2.97 -2.64
C ALA A 244 3.28 -4.00 -3.66
N ALA A 245 3.88 -3.55 -4.76
CA ALA A 245 4.41 -4.40 -5.84
C ALA A 245 5.91 -4.15 -6.08
N ALA A 246 6.65 -5.20 -6.48
CA ALA A 246 8.11 -5.23 -6.58
C ALA A 246 8.63 -5.66 -7.97
N GLN A 247 9.78 -5.12 -8.37
CA GLN A 247 10.56 -5.62 -9.53
C GLN A 247 11.26 -6.93 -9.16
N THR A 248 11.53 -7.80 -10.14
CA THR A 248 12.33 -9.01 -9.94
C THR A 248 13.45 -9.17 -10.97
N GLY A 249 14.38 -10.09 -10.69
CA GLY A 249 15.34 -10.60 -11.64
C GLY A 249 16.45 -9.62 -12.04
N LYS A 250 17.29 -10.08 -12.97
CA LYS A 250 18.43 -9.32 -13.49
C LYS A 250 17.97 -8.44 -14.65
N HIS A 251 18.03 -7.12 -14.46
CA HIS A 251 17.65 -6.14 -15.49
C HIS A 251 18.79 -5.92 -16.50
N ASN A 252 20.02 -5.87 -16.00
CA ASN A 252 21.25 -5.73 -16.77
C ASN A 252 22.45 -6.21 -15.92
N ASP A 253 23.69 -6.09 -16.43
CA ASP A 253 24.89 -6.59 -15.73
C ASP A 253 25.18 -5.92 -14.39
N LYS A 254 24.60 -4.74 -14.12
CA LYS A 254 24.85 -3.96 -12.90
C LYS A 254 23.64 -3.85 -11.98
N ARG A 255 22.45 -4.31 -12.41
CA ARG A 255 21.20 -4.13 -11.67
C ARG A 255 20.35 -5.40 -11.62
N GLU A 256 20.05 -5.83 -10.41
CA GLU A 256 19.16 -6.94 -10.09
C GLU A 256 18.17 -6.52 -9.00
N SER A 257 16.92 -6.95 -9.13
CA SER A 257 15.87 -6.74 -8.13
C SER A 257 15.51 -8.01 -7.40
N TYR A 258 15.10 -7.87 -6.13
CA TYR A 258 14.83 -9.00 -5.26
C TYR A 258 13.60 -9.81 -5.68
N GLY A 259 12.59 -9.16 -6.26
CA GLY A 259 11.29 -9.77 -6.53
C GLY A 259 10.40 -9.77 -5.30
N ASP A 260 9.59 -10.81 -5.23
CA ASP A 260 8.71 -11.12 -4.11
C ASP A 260 7.45 -10.27 -3.98
N SER A 261 6.85 -9.88 -5.11
CA SER A 261 5.56 -9.18 -5.13
C SER A 261 4.51 -9.93 -4.32
N LEU A 262 3.86 -9.22 -3.40
CA LEU A 262 2.92 -9.78 -2.44
C LEU A 262 1.82 -8.78 -2.08
N ILE A 263 0.72 -9.30 -1.53
CA ILE A 263 -0.41 -8.53 -1.03
C ILE A 263 -0.58 -8.86 0.45
N ILE A 264 -0.70 -7.82 1.28
CA ILE A 264 -0.86 -7.95 2.74
C ILE A 264 -2.24 -7.43 3.15
N ASP A 265 -2.94 -8.18 3.98
CA ASP A 265 -4.21 -7.76 4.55
C ASP A 265 -4.02 -6.76 5.72
N PRO A 266 -5.10 -6.12 6.21
CA PRO A 266 -5.00 -5.18 7.33
C PRO A 266 -4.50 -5.78 8.67
N TRP A 267 -4.48 -7.10 8.83
CA TRP A 267 -3.89 -7.78 9.98
C TRP A 267 -2.38 -8.04 9.83
N GLY A 268 -1.80 -7.71 8.67
CA GLY A 268 -0.40 -7.98 8.38
C GLY A 268 -0.15 -9.38 7.80
N ARG A 269 -1.19 -10.09 7.34
CA ARG A 269 -1.04 -11.42 6.74
C ARG A 269 -0.78 -11.30 5.24
N VAL A 270 0.16 -12.08 4.73
CA VAL A 270 0.36 -12.22 3.29
C VAL A 270 -0.79 -13.06 2.71
N ILE A 271 -1.60 -12.45 1.86
CA ILE A 271 -2.80 -13.09 1.27
C ILE A 271 -2.63 -13.45 -0.21
N ALA A 272 -1.63 -12.89 -0.88
CA ALA A 272 -1.16 -13.36 -2.18
C ALA A 272 0.33 -13.07 -2.34
N ARG A 273 1.03 -13.95 -3.05
CA ARG A 273 2.46 -13.87 -3.35
C ARG A 273 2.77 -14.80 -4.52
N LEU A 274 3.68 -14.41 -5.41
CA LEU A 274 4.13 -15.32 -6.46
C LEU A 274 4.93 -16.50 -5.86
N PRO A 275 4.74 -17.73 -6.35
CA PRO A 275 5.41 -18.91 -5.79
C PRO A 275 6.91 -18.92 -6.05
N ASP A 276 7.33 -18.37 -7.20
CA ASP A 276 8.73 -18.18 -7.55
C ASP A 276 9.09 -16.71 -7.50
N ARG A 277 10.13 -16.41 -6.71
CA ARG A 277 10.65 -15.07 -6.49
C ARG A 277 11.05 -14.38 -7.80
N LEU A 278 11.53 -15.13 -8.79
CA LEU A 278 12.06 -14.57 -10.04
C LEU A 278 11.08 -14.62 -11.21
N SER A 279 9.86 -15.12 -11.00
CA SER A 279 8.89 -15.29 -12.08
C SER A 279 8.22 -13.98 -12.48
N THR A 280 7.92 -13.82 -13.78
CA THR A 280 7.05 -12.73 -14.26
C THR A 280 5.60 -13.19 -14.17
N GLY A 281 4.75 -12.44 -13.47
CA GLY A 281 3.36 -12.84 -13.24
C GLY A 281 2.57 -11.86 -12.37
N ILE A 282 1.37 -12.26 -11.99
CA ILE A 282 0.51 -11.50 -11.07
C ILE A 282 0.17 -12.34 -9.83
N ALA A 283 0.28 -11.74 -8.65
CA ALA A 283 -0.27 -12.28 -7.41
C ALA A 283 -1.67 -11.69 -7.20
N VAL A 284 -2.70 -12.53 -7.16
CA VAL A 284 -4.11 -12.10 -7.12
C VAL A 284 -4.70 -12.37 -5.74
N ALA A 285 -5.43 -11.40 -5.18
CA ALA A 285 -6.13 -11.52 -3.90
C ALA A 285 -7.52 -10.90 -3.95
N ASP A 286 -8.40 -11.40 -3.09
CA ASP A 286 -9.68 -10.77 -2.80
C ASP A 286 -9.54 -9.93 -1.52
N ILE A 287 -9.85 -8.63 -1.61
CA ILE A 287 -9.82 -7.69 -0.49
C ILE A 287 -11.24 -7.46 0.00
N ASP A 288 -11.49 -7.82 1.25
CA ASP A 288 -12.73 -7.48 1.94
C ASP A 288 -12.60 -6.09 2.57
N LEU A 289 -13.26 -5.09 1.97
CA LEU A 289 -13.22 -3.72 2.47
C LEU A 289 -13.86 -3.58 3.86
N SER A 290 -14.80 -4.47 4.22
CA SER A 290 -15.42 -4.46 5.55
C SER A 290 -14.45 -4.93 6.65
N MET A 291 -13.45 -5.73 6.28
CA MET A 291 -12.40 -6.19 7.19
C MET A 291 -11.57 -5.04 7.73
N ILE A 292 -11.38 -3.99 6.93
CA ILE A 292 -10.56 -2.82 7.29
C ILE A 292 -11.15 -2.11 8.50
N ASP A 293 -12.44 -1.80 8.47
CA ASP A 293 -13.16 -1.18 9.59
C ASP A 293 -13.23 -2.12 10.80
N SER A 294 -13.38 -3.42 10.54
CA SER A 294 -13.39 -4.43 11.60
C SER A 294 -12.04 -4.54 12.33
N VAL A 295 -10.91 -4.47 11.61
CA VAL A 295 -9.57 -4.44 12.23
C VAL A 295 -9.38 -3.16 13.02
N ARG A 296 -9.75 -2.01 12.44
CA ARG A 296 -9.63 -0.69 13.08
C ARG A 296 -10.42 -0.60 14.38
N THR A 297 -11.59 -1.24 14.43
CA THR A 297 -12.43 -1.30 15.64
C THR A 297 -11.85 -2.24 16.70
N ARG A 298 -11.35 -3.42 16.29
CA ARG A 298 -10.81 -4.43 17.22
C ARG A 298 -9.41 -4.10 17.74
N MET A 299 -8.65 -3.33 16.98
CA MET A 299 -7.31 -2.88 17.28
C MET A 299 -7.22 -1.35 17.04
N PRO A 300 -7.80 -0.53 17.95
CA PRO A 300 -7.91 0.92 17.78
C PRO A 300 -6.57 1.63 18.09
N ILE A 301 -5.51 1.23 17.39
CA ILE A 301 -4.16 1.76 17.58
C ILE A 301 -4.08 3.28 17.41
N SER A 302 -4.99 3.89 16.64
CA SER A 302 -5.10 5.35 16.51
C SER A 302 -5.50 6.03 17.81
N GLU A 303 -6.37 5.41 18.62
CA GLU A 303 -6.83 5.93 19.91
C GLU A 303 -5.77 5.74 21.01
N HIS A 304 -4.94 4.71 20.86
CA HIS A 304 -3.85 4.42 21.80
C HIS A 304 -2.57 5.21 21.52
N ARG A 305 -2.55 6.07 20.48
CA ARG A 305 -1.37 6.91 20.20
C ARG A 305 -1.15 7.91 21.34
N ARG A 306 0.13 8.22 21.60
CA ARG A 306 0.61 9.10 22.66
C ARG A 306 1.25 10.36 22.06
N PRO A 307 0.45 11.25 21.44
CA PRO A 307 0.97 12.49 20.88
C PRO A 307 1.55 13.44 21.93
N ASP A 308 1.23 13.22 23.21
CA ASP A 308 1.85 13.88 24.35
C ASP A 308 3.33 13.47 24.55
N ILE A 309 3.75 12.30 24.07
CA ILE A 309 5.14 11.80 24.19
C ILE A 309 5.94 12.07 22.92
N TYR A 310 5.40 11.68 21.76
CA TYR A 310 6.14 11.71 20.49
C TYR A 310 5.56 12.69 19.46
N GLY A 311 4.67 13.59 19.90
CA GLY A 311 4.03 14.56 19.03
C GLY A 311 2.95 13.96 18.13
N ARG A 312 2.22 14.83 17.44
CA ARG A 312 1.37 14.41 16.33
C ARG A 312 2.23 14.28 15.07
N PRO A 313 1.93 13.32 14.18
CA PRO A 313 2.47 13.32 12.83
C PRO A 313 2.24 14.71 12.23
N ALA A 314 3.30 15.33 11.69
CA ALA A 314 3.23 16.66 11.10
C ALA A 314 2.16 16.71 9.99
N LEU A 315 1.30 17.72 10.01
CA LEU A 315 0.29 17.94 8.95
C LEU A 315 0.94 18.43 7.66
#